data_AF-A0A7R8UF91-F1
#
_entry.id   AF-A0A7R8UF91-F1
#
_cell.length_a   1.000
_cell.length_b   1.000
_cell.length_c   1.000
_cell.angle_alpha   90.00
_cell.angle_beta   90.00
_cell.angle_gamma   90.00
#
_symmetry.space_group_name_H-M   'P 1'
#
loop_
_entity.id
_entity.type
_entity.pdbx_description
1 polymer ?
#
loop_
_entity_poly.entity_id
_entity_poly.type
_entity_poly.pdbx_seq_one_letter_code
_entity_poly.pdbx_strand_id
1 'polypeptide(L)'
;MLNICMERRRIREGGLPFAMTTSTKEMRAQKDDSEEEQFFDCSSDEDDKAHPAWNKPEGRLSKLGNLTLIDSDEPLYIPITQEPVPKTEDQLEDDAEVMLKLGPGSELCAQMMSASLLSDMESFKAANPNGKLEDFIRWYSPRDWIEETDESGNIKGRLSQRMLIPGNTWQTVWKTAKPVPARRQKRLFDDTKEAEKALHYFETRTIGQICQLTLAPLFNATILKIKDELQASDLMEQFNEHFERIVLNLCKLSRETWTISSSLPLPVPSRKKWEALLQEIANLEHMNIQAMSLIRKLFGKSDESNLNLENSQKEIITSLLKGLEVELNEAGQNSISVRILDMFNEAKLSKSEFGIEETATKEQQPLPEPFRKEFIIRLSGKTVDKGPGGPQFLRAILDKHLRLCGAFTENTTFL
;
A
#
# COMPACT_ATOMS: atom_id res chain seq x y z
N MET A 1 2.99 -13.58 -4.37
CA MET A 1 3.11 -14.73 -5.29
C MET A 1 2.84 -16.07 -4.59
N LEU A 2 3.61 -16.49 -3.58
CA LEU A 2 3.43 -17.80 -2.91
C LEU A 2 1.99 -18.11 -2.47
N ASN A 3 1.29 -17.16 -1.85
CA ASN A 3 -0.11 -17.33 -1.45
C ASN A 3 -1.03 -17.66 -2.65
N ILE A 4 -0.79 -17.02 -3.79
CA ILE A 4 -1.53 -17.26 -5.02
C ILE A 4 -1.24 -18.68 -5.53
N CYS A 5 0.03 -19.11 -5.53
CA CYS A 5 0.38 -20.48 -5.92
C CYS A 5 -0.31 -21.53 -5.04
N MET A 6 -0.32 -21.33 -3.72
CA MET A 6 -0.99 -22.24 -2.77
C MET A 6 -2.50 -22.29 -3.02
N GLU A 7 -3.13 -21.14 -3.27
CA GLU A 7 -4.56 -21.06 -3.57
C GLU A 7 -4.92 -21.75 -4.89
N ARG A 8 -4.14 -21.51 -5.95
CA ARG A 8 -4.32 -22.16 -7.26
C ARG A 8 -4.17 -23.67 -7.19
N ARG A 9 -3.15 -24.15 -6.46
CA ARG A 9 -2.94 -25.58 -6.22
C ARG A 9 -4.13 -26.21 -5.51
N ARG A 10 -4.65 -25.54 -4.47
CA ARG A 10 -5.78 -26.02 -3.68
C ARG A 10 -7.05 -26.15 -4.51
N ILE A 11 -7.40 -25.11 -5.29
CA ILE A 11 -8.56 -25.14 -6.18
C ILE A 11 -8.45 -26.28 -7.19
N ARG A 12 -7.25 -26.48 -7.76
CA ARG A 12 -6.98 -27.58 -8.70
C ARG A 12 -7.15 -28.96 -8.06
N GLU A 13 -6.76 -29.12 -6.80
CA GLU A 13 -6.91 -30.37 -6.04
C GLU A 13 -8.34 -30.57 -5.49
N GLY A 14 -9.31 -29.73 -5.91
CA GLY A 14 -10.72 -29.83 -5.50
C GLY A 14 -11.05 -29.18 -4.16
N GLY A 15 -10.11 -28.42 -3.59
CA GLY A 15 -10.32 -27.68 -2.34
C GLY A 15 -10.97 -26.30 -2.55
N LEU A 16 -11.62 -25.79 -1.51
CA LEU A 16 -12.19 -24.44 -1.51
C LEU A 16 -11.11 -23.34 -1.46
N PRO A 17 -11.35 -22.15 -2.05
CA PRO A 17 -10.49 -20.96 -1.92
C PRO A 17 -10.24 -20.58 -0.46
N PHE A 18 -9.12 -19.92 -0.17
CA PHE A 18 -8.73 -19.65 1.22
C PHE A 18 -9.75 -18.77 1.95
N ALA A 19 -10.30 -17.77 1.24
CA ALA A 19 -11.34 -16.87 1.73
C ALA A 19 -12.64 -17.59 2.13
N MET A 20 -12.98 -18.71 1.50
CA MET A 20 -14.17 -19.51 1.85
C MET A 20 -13.90 -20.49 3.01
N THR A 21 -12.64 -20.62 3.44
CA THR A 21 -12.24 -21.64 4.43
C THR A 21 -12.22 -21.13 5.86
N THR A 22 -12.05 -19.82 6.05
CA THR A 22 -12.29 -19.15 7.34
C THR A 22 -13.77 -19.18 7.70
N SER A 23 -14.68 -18.93 6.75
CA SER A 23 -16.13 -19.01 6.98
C SER A 23 -16.63 -20.42 7.27
N THR A 24 -15.99 -21.45 6.69
CA THR A 24 -16.35 -22.85 6.97
C THR A 24 -15.76 -23.37 8.28
N LYS A 25 -14.64 -22.83 8.79
CA LYS A 25 -14.14 -23.19 10.13
C LYS A 25 -15.05 -22.69 11.25
N GLU A 26 -15.69 -21.54 11.08
CA GLU A 26 -16.71 -21.04 12.02
C GLU A 26 -18.03 -21.80 11.91
N MET A 27 -18.44 -22.21 10.70
CA MET A 27 -19.66 -23.03 10.52
C MET A 27 -19.49 -24.50 10.89
N ARG A 28 -18.29 -25.08 10.80
CA ARG A 28 -18.05 -26.52 11.08
C ARG A 28 -18.01 -26.85 12.58
N ALA A 29 -18.07 -25.85 13.47
CA ALA A 29 -18.33 -26.05 14.88
C ALA A 29 -19.84 -26.18 15.22
N GLN A 30 -20.73 -25.96 14.25
CA GLN A 30 -22.18 -26.05 14.40
C GLN A 30 -22.83 -26.72 13.18
N LYS A 31 -22.53 -28.00 12.94
CA LYS A 31 -23.50 -28.96 12.36
C LYS A 31 -22.88 -30.33 12.30
N ASP A 32 -23.34 -31.16 13.22
CA ASP A 32 -23.34 -32.61 13.06
C ASP A 32 -24.59 -32.98 12.23
N ASP A 33 -24.40 -34.00 11.40
CA ASP A 33 -25.36 -34.77 10.61
C ASP A 33 -26.18 -34.18 9.44
N SER A 34 -26.33 -35.09 8.46
CA SER A 34 -27.23 -35.15 7.30
C SER A 34 -26.88 -34.44 5.97
N GLU A 35 -26.53 -35.32 5.04
CA GLU A 35 -27.19 -35.54 3.73
C GLU A 35 -26.56 -34.95 2.45
N GLU A 36 -25.99 -35.89 1.68
CA GLU A 36 -26.09 -36.08 0.22
C GLU A 36 -25.95 -34.83 -0.67
N GLU A 37 -24.72 -34.60 -1.14
CA GLU A 37 -24.44 -33.78 -2.32
C GLU A 37 -25.06 -34.42 -3.56
N GLN A 38 -26.31 -34.04 -3.87
CA GLN A 38 -26.94 -34.32 -5.15
C GLN A 38 -26.21 -33.54 -6.25
N PHE A 39 -25.34 -34.27 -6.96
CA PHE A 39 -24.77 -33.88 -8.23
C PHE A 39 -25.91 -33.64 -9.23
N PHE A 40 -26.20 -32.38 -9.54
CA PHE A 40 -27.20 -32.00 -10.53
C PHE A 40 -26.60 -32.20 -11.93
N ASP A 41 -26.69 -33.42 -12.47
CA ASP A 41 -26.42 -33.72 -13.87
C ASP A 41 -27.56 -33.13 -14.72
N CYS A 42 -27.43 -31.87 -15.14
CA CYS A 42 -28.32 -31.26 -16.12
C CYS A 42 -28.03 -31.86 -17.51
N SER A 43 -28.56 -33.05 -17.77
CA SER A 43 -28.74 -33.57 -19.13
C SER A 43 -29.88 -32.80 -19.80
N SER A 44 -29.58 -31.61 -20.33
CA SER A 44 -30.47 -30.96 -21.30
C SER A 44 -30.21 -31.57 -22.67
N ASP A 45 -30.98 -32.60 -23.00
CA ASP A 45 -31.17 -33.09 -24.36
C ASP A 45 -31.88 -31.99 -25.18
N GLU A 46 -31.13 -31.15 -25.90
CA GLU A 46 -31.67 -30.38 -27.02
C GLU A 46 -30.63 -30.24 -28.15
N ASP A 47 -30.98 -30.82 -29.30
CA ASP A 47 -30.43 -30.64 -30.65
C ASP A 47 -28.97 -31.00 -30.92
N ASP A 48 -28.65 -32.31 -30.87
CA ASP A 48 -27.49 -32.89 -31.55
C ASP A 48 -27.66 -32.80 -33.08
N LYS A 49 -27.43 -31.62 -33.67
CA LYS A 49 -26.85 -31.58 -35.02
C LYS A 49 -25.52 -32.32 -34.90
N ALA A 50 -25.44 -33.51 -35.49
CA ALA A 50 -24.29 -34.42 -35.38
C ALA A 50 -22.98 -33.73 -35.81
N HIS A 51 -22.33 -33.05 -34.87
CA HIS A 51 -20.96 -32.59 -35.06
C HIS A 51 -20.08 -33.84 -35.12
N PRO A 52 -19.14 -33.92 -36.07
CA PRO A 52 -18.15 -34.98 -36.10
C PRO A 52 -17.52 -35.16 -34.71
N ALA A 53 -17.17 -36.37 -34.30
CA ALA A 53 -16.63 -36.64 -32.95
C ALA A 53 -15.40 -35.79 -32.58
N TRP A 54 -14.68 -35.25 -33.58
CA TRP A 54 -13.54 -34.35 -33.42
C TRP A 54 -13.90 -32.86 -33.28
N ASN A 55 -15.16 -32.48 -33.49
CA ASN A 55 -15.66 -31.11 -33.53
C ASN A 55 -16.86 -30.89 -32.58
N LYS A 56 -16.96 -31.72 -31.53
CA LYS A 56 -18.01 -31.60 -30.51
C LYS A 56 -17.76 -30.33 -29.68
N PRO A 57 -18.76 -29.45 -29.50
CA PRO A 57 -18.57 -28.24 -28.73
C PRO A 57 -18.33 -28.55 -27.25
N GLU A 58 -17.29 -27.96 -26.67
CA GLU A 58 -16.91 -28.12 -25.26
C GLU A 58 -16.54 -26.76 -24.64
N GLY A 59 -16.71 -26.62 -23.32
CA GLY A 59 -16.23 -25.44 -22.58
C GLY A 59 -17.08 -24.18 -22.80
N ARG A 60 -18.42 -24.33 -22.89
CA ARG A 60 -19.37 -23.20 -23.00
C ARG A 60 -19.78 -22.73 -21.59
N LEU A 61 -19.72 -21.42 -21.35
CA LEU A 61 -20.19 -20.80 -20.11
C LEU A 61 -21.67 -20.42 -20.22
N SER A 62 -22.03 -19.63 -21.24
CA SER A 62 -23.39 -19.19 -21.52
C SER A 62 -23.53 -18.70 -22.97
N LYS A 63 -24.76 -18.46 -23.44
CA LYS A 63 -25.00 -17.83 -24.75
C LYS A 63 -24.69 -16.33 -24.68
N LEU A 64 -24.06 -15.78 -25.71
CA LEU A 64 -23.78 -14.34 -25.82
C LEU A 64 -25.03 -13.60 -26.31
N GLY A 65 -25.99 -13.39 -25.40
CA GLY A 65 -27.27 -12.75 -25.71
C GLY A 65 -28.03 -13.51 -26.82
N ASN A 66 -28.59 -12.77 -27.77
CA ASN A 66 -29.31 -13.31 -28.93
C ASN A 66 -28.44 -13.36 -30.20
N LEU A 67 -27.11 -13.29 -30.06
CA LEU A 67 -26.20 -13.27 -31.21
C LEU A 67 -26.01 -14.70 -31.75
N THR A 68 -26.07 -14.82 -33.07
CA THR A 68 -25.69 -16.02 -33.82
C THR A 68 -24.32 -15.85 -34.47
N LEU A 69 -23.72 -16.96 -34.89
CA LEU A 69 -22.52 -16.95 -35.73
C LEU A 69 -22.80 -16.26 -37.08
N ILE A 70 -21.78 -15.68 -37.71
CA ILE A 70 -21.96 -14.89 -38.94
C ILE A 70 -22.42 -15.76 -40.13
N ASP A 71 -21.92 -16.99 -40.26
CA ASP A 71 -22.23 -17.88 -41.38
C ASP A 71 -23.11 -19.08 -40.99
N SER A 72 -23.68 -19.06 -39.79
CA SER A 72 -24.50 -20.14 -39.26
C SER A 72 -25.57 -19.59 -38.32
N ASP A 73 -26.78 -20.15 -38.38
CA ASP A 73 -27.88 -19.84 -37.44
C ASP A 73 -27.64 -20.42 -36.03
N GLU A 74 -26.45 -20.94 -35.75
CA GLU A 74 -26.05 -21.40 -34.42
C GLU A 74 -25.83 -20.20 -33.47
N PRO A 75 -26.27 -20.30 -32.21
CA PRO A 75 -26.02 -19.27 -31.22
C PRO A 75 -24.53 -19.16 -30.90
N LEU A 76 -24.05 -17.93 -30.72
CA LEU A 76 -22.69 -17.64 -30.29
C LEU A 76 -22.55 -17.88 -28.78
N TYR A 77 -21.63 -18.75 -28.37
CA TYR A 77 -21.38 -19.07 -26.96
C TYR A 77 -20.15 -18.35 -26.41
N ILE A 78 -20.24 -17.93 -25.15
CA ILE A 78 -19.12 -17.45 -24.35
C ILE A 78 -18.29 -18.67 -23.93
N PRO A 79 -17.01 -18.77 -24.30
CA PRO A 79 -16.16 -19.86 -23.86
C PRO A 79 -15.72 -19.68 -22.40
N ILE A 80 -15.44 -20.80 -21.74
CA ILE A 80 -14.69 -20.83 -20.48
C ILE A 80 -13.22 -20.66 -20.83
N THR A 81 -12.59 -19.59 -20.35
CA THR A 81 -11.18 -19.27 -20.58
C THR A 81 -10.32 -19.58 -19.36
N GLN A 82 -9.01 -19.64 -19.56
CA GLN A 82 -8.07 -19.67 -18.44
C GLN A 82 -7.99 -18.29 -17.77
N GLU A 83 -7.75 -18.28 -16.47
CA GLU A 83 -7.54 -17.03 -15.76
C GLU A 83 -6.20 -16.38 -16.13
N PRO A 84 -6.12 -15.03 -16.11
CA PRO A 84 -4.91 -14.31 -16.44
C PRO A 84 -3.77 -14.66 -15.48
N VAL A 85 -2.56 -14.67 -16.01
CA VAL A 85 -1.35 -14.98 -15.24
C VAL A 85 -1.06 -13.83 -14.27
N PRO A 86 -1.10 -14.07 -12.95
CA PRO A 86 -0.65 -13.07 -11.98
C PRO A 86 0.87 -12.89 -12.11
N LYS A 87 1.34 -11.65 -12.12
CA LYS A 87 2.76 -11.31 -12.21
C LYS A 87 3.16 -10.39 -11.06
N THR A 88 4.39 -10.54 -10.56
CA THR A 88 4.99 -9.57 -9.64
C THR A 88 5.47 -8.33 -10.40
N GLU A 89 5.74 -7.24 -9.67
CA GLU A 89 6.35 -6.02 -10.24
C GLU A 89 7.70 -6.35 -10.92
N ASP A 90 8.57 -7.09 -10.23
CA ASP A 90 9.85 -7.56 -10.78
C ASP A 90 9.69 -8.34 -12.10
N GLN A 91 8.69 -9.23 -12.19
CA GLN A 91 8.41 -10.00 -13.41
C GLN A 91 7.93 -9.12 -14.56
N LEU A 92 7.17 -8.06 -14.27
CA LEU A 92 6.73 -7.09 -15.28
C LEU A 92 7.90 -6.26 -15.80
N GLU A 93 8.84 -5.90 -14.92
CA GLU A 93 10.06 -5.19 -15.30
C GLU A 93 10.98 -6.08 -16.15
N ASP A 94 11.19 -7.34 -15.75
CA ASP A 94 11.94 -8.33 -16.52
C ASP A 94 11.32 -8.55 -17.90
N ASP A 95 10.00 -8.71 -17.98
CA ASP A 95 9.28 -8.84 -19.26
C ASP A 95 9.49 -7.60 -20.14
N ALA A 96 9.42 -6.39 -19.56
CA ALA A 96 9.65 -5.15 -20.29
C ALA A 96 11.09 -5.05 -20.82
N GLU A 97 12.07 -5.44 -20.03
CA GLU A 97 13.49 -5.44 -20.44
C GLU A 97 13.74 -6.46 -21.57
N VAL A 98 13.17 -7.67 -21.45
CA VAL A 98 13.25 -8.70 -22.48
C VAL A 98 12.60 -8.23 -23.78
N MET A 99 11.42 -7.60 -23.71
CA MET A 99 10.74 -7.05 -24.88
C MET A 99 11.58 -5.95 -25.55
N LEU A 100 12.22 -5.09 -24.77
CA LEU A 100 13.10 -4.04 -25.29
C LEU A 100 14.34 -4.63 -25.98
N LYS A 101 14.94 -5.68 -25.41
CA LYS A 101 16.11 -6.38 -25.99
C LYS A 101 15.77 -7.15 -27.28
N LEU A 102 14.60 -7.79 -27.33
CA LEU A 102 14.17 -8.58 -28.50
C LEU A 102 13.70 -7.70 -29.67
N GLY A 103 13.25 -6.47 -29.38
CA GLY A 103 12.76 -5.51 -30.38
C GLY A 103 11.37 -5.84 -30.95
N PRO A 104 10.71 -4.86 -31.61
CA PRO A 104 9.42 -5.07 -32.24
C PRO A 104 9.57 -6.01 -33.45
N GLY A 105 8.83 -7.13 -33.45
CA GLY A 105 8.78 -8.08 -34.58
C GLY A 105 9.53 -9.40 -34.36
N SER A 106 10.21 -9.58 -33.22
CA SER A 106 10.77 -10.90 -32.85
C SER A 106 9.65 -11.92 -32.62
N GLU A 107 9.82 -13.14 -33.17
CA GLU A 107 8.85 -14.23 -33.01
C GLU A 107 8.65 -14.60 -31.53
N LEU A 108 9.73 -14.56 -30.72
CA LEU A 108 9.67 -14.77 -29.28
C LEU A 108 8.86 -13.68 -28.55
N CYS A 109 9.01 -12.42 -28.97
CA CYS A 109 8.24 -11.30 -28.42
C CYS A 109 6.74 -11.45 -28.76
N ALA A 110 6.44 -11.83 -30.01
CA ALA A 110 5.08 -12.14 -30.45
C ALA A 110 4.47 -13.33 -29.69
N GLN A 111 5.24 -14.38 -29.44
CA GLN A 111 4.79 -15.53 -28.64
C GLN A 111 4.52 -15.16 -27.18
N MET A 112 5.40 -14.40 -26.53
CA MET A 112 5.19 -13.93 -25.15
C MET A 112 3.93 -13.07 -25.01
N MET A 113 3.68 -12.17 -25.97
CA MET A 113 2.50 -11.30 -25.96
C MET A 113 1.20 -12.02 -26.34
N SER A 114 1.28 -13.14 -27.07
CA SER A 114 0.10 -13.84 -27.61
C SER A 114 -0.31 -15.09 -26.85
N ALA A 115 0.39 -15.50 -25.79
CA ALA A 115 0.06 -16.73 -25.07
C ALA A 115 -1.37 -16.75 -24.50
N SER A 116 -1.83 -15.64 -23.90
CA SER A 116 -3.21 -15.50 -23.43
C SER A 116 -4.19 -15.48 -24.60
N LEU A 117 -3.90 -14.70 -25.64
CA LEU A 117 -4.72 -14.61 -26.85
C LEU A 117 -4.90 -15.98 -27.52
N LEU A 118 -3.83 -16.77 -27.61
CA LEU A 118 -3.86 -18.13 -28.15
C LEU A 118 -4.79 -19.01 -27.31
N SER A 119 -4.62 -19.04 -25.99
CA SER A 119 -5.48 -19.77 -25.04
C SER A 119 -6.96 -19.39 -25.20
N ASP A 120 -7.26 -18.10 -25.36
CA ASP A 120 -8.64 -17.62 -25.51
C ASP A 120 -9.23 -17.99 -26.88
N MET A 121 -8.44 -17.92 -27.95
CA MET A 121 -8.85 -18.38 -29.29
C MET A 121 -9.07 -19.89 -29.33
N GLU A 122 -8.22 -20.68 -28.66
CA GLU A 122 -8.40 -22.13 -28.55
C GLU A 122 -9.69 -22.48 -27.80
N SER A 123 -9.96 -21.78 -26.69
CA SER A 123 -11.18 -21.93 -25.88
C SER A 123 -12.42 -21.56 -26.70
N PHE A 124 -12.34 -20.46 -27.45
CA PHE A 124 -13.42 -20.01 -28.31
C PHE A 124 -13.75 -21.00 -29.41
N LYS A 125 -12.75 -21.55 -30.11
CA LYS A 125 -12.95 -22.55 -31.16
C LYS A 125 -13.53 -23.85 -30.61
N ALA A 126 -13.17 -24.24 -29.38
CA ALA A 126 -13.76 -25.39 -28.71
C ALA A 126 -15.24 -25.17 -28.36
N ALA A 127 -15.61 -23.96 -27.93
CA ALA A 127 -16.99 -23.62 -27.61
C ALA A 127 -17.85 -23.38 -28.87
N ASN A 128 -17.24 -22.83 -29.93
CA ASN A 128 -17.88 -22.43 -31.19
C ASN A 128 -17.15 -23.08 -32.40
N PRO A 129 -17.40 -24.37 -32.68
CA PRO A 129 -16.79 -25.12 -33.78
C PRO A 129 -16.84 -24.46 -35.17
N ASN A 130 -17.96 -23.79 -35.47
CA ASN A 130 -18.22 -23.12 -36.75
C ASN A 130 -17.88 -21.62 -36.72
N GLY A 131 -17.36 -21.12 -35.59
CA GLY A 131 -17.06 -19.70 -35.40
C GLY A 131 -15.84 -19.25 -36.19
N LYS A 132 -15.92 -18.03 -36.74
CA LYS A 132 -14.79 -17.40 -37.44
C LYS A 132 -14.07 -16.37 -36.55
N LEU A 133 -13.00 -15.78 -37.08
CA LEU A 133 -12.24 -14.75 -36.37
C LEU A 133 -13.12 -13.53 -36.05
N GLU A 134 -14.05 -13.22 -36.94
CA GLU A 134 -15.03 -12.17 -36.81
C GLU A 134 -15.96 -12.40 -35.61
N ASP A 135 -16.44 -13.65 -35.42
CA ASP A 135 -17.23 -14.03 -34.24
C ASP A 135 -16.42 -13.95 -32.95
N PHE A 136 -15.15 -14.35 -33.00
CA PHE A 136 -14.24 -14.18 -31.86
C PHE A 136 -14.06 -12.71 -31.50
N ILE A 137 -13.89 -11.82 -32.49
CA ILE A 137 -13.72 -10.38 -32.25
C ILE A 137 -14.99 -9.75 -31.68
N ARG A 138 -16.17 -10.15 -32.15
CA ARG A 138 -17.47 -9.71 -31.58
C ARG A 138 -17.58 -10.00 -30.09
N TRP A 139 -16.97 -11.09 -29.62
CA TRP A 139 -16.93 -11.45 -28.20
C TRP A 139 -15.75 -10.81 -27.44
N TYR A 140 -14.53 -10.94 -27.96
CA TYR A 140 -13.28 -10.64 -27.25
C TYR A 140 -12.86 -9.17 -27.36
N SER A 141 -13.13 -8.52 -28.49
CA SER A 141 -12.88 -7.09 -28.71
C SER A 141 -14.02 -6.45 -29.51
N PRO A 142 -15.20 -6.22 -28.90
CA PRO A 142 -16.36 -5.64 -29.60
C PRO A 142 -16.06 -4.28 -30.24
N ARG A 143 -15.06 -3.55 -29.73
CA ARG A 143 -14.60 -2.26 -30.29
C ARG A 143 -13.92 -2.39 -31.65
N ASP A 144 -13.40 -3.56 -31.97
CA ASP A 144 -12.78 -3.86 -33.28
C ASP A 144 -13.78 -4.41 -34.31
N TRP A 145 -15.06 -4.54 -33.92
CA TRP A 145 -16.16 -4.87 -34.80
C TRP A 145 -16.91 -3.59 -35.18
N ILE A 146 -16.96 -3.28 -36.47
CA ILE A 146 -17.66 -2.10 -37.00
C ILE A 146 -18.92 -2.59 -37.68
N GLU A 147 -20.07 -2.21 -37.14
CA GLU A 147 -21.38 -2.51 -37.76
C GLU A 147 -21.71 -1.44 -38.79
N GLU A 148 -21.88 -1.85 -40.05
CA GLU A 148 -22.36 -0.98 -41.13
C GLU A 148 -23.75 -1.43 -41.54
N THR A 149 -24.64 -0.45 -41.75
CA THR A 149 -25.97 -0.73 -42.29
C THR A 149 -25.91 -0.54 -43.80
N ASP A 150 -26.09 -1.62 -44.56
CA ASP A 150 -26.21 -1.56 -46.01
C ASP A 150 -27.44 -0.70 -46.39
N GLU A 151 -27.45 -0.16 -47.61
CA GLU A 151 -28.58 0.60 -48.18
C GLU A 151 -29.90 -0.19 -48.20
N SER A 152 -29.82 -1.52 -48.06
CA SER A 152 -30.95 -2.45 -47.96
C SER A 152 -31.48 -2.65 -46.53
N GLY A 153 -30.94 -1.95 -45.53
CA GLY A 153 -31.32 -2.08 -44.12
C GLY A 153 -30.74 -3.30 -43.39
N ASN A 154 -29.85 -4.05 -44.03
CA ASN A 154 -29.16 -5.19 -43.42
C ASN A 154 -27.91 -4.72 -42.69
N ILE A 155 -27.76 -5.11 -41.42
CA ILE A 155 -26.56 -4.83 -40.62
C ILE A 155 -25.48 -5.84 -41.03
N LYS A 156 -24.46 -5.39 -41.75
CA LYS A 156 -23.24 -6.18 -42.04
C LYS A 156 -22.08 -5.58 -41.26
N GLY A 157 -21.45 -6.40 -40.42
CA GLY A 157 -20.26 -5.95 -39.70
C GLY A 157 -18.97 -6.29 -40.44
N ARG A 158 -17.97 -5.43 -40.26
CA ARG A 158 -16.61 -5.61 -40.77
C ARG A 158 -15.57 -5.42 -39.67
N LEU A 159 -14.41 -6.03 -39.86
CA LEU A 159 -13.27 -5.84 -38.96
C LEU A 159 -12.72 -4.42 -39.07
N SER A 160 -12.23 -3.88 -37.95
CA SER A 160 -11.56 -2.59 -37.91
C SER A 160 -10.32 -2.54 -38.83
N GLN A 161 -9.96 -1.34 -39.29
CA GLN A 161 -8.81 -1.14 -40.18
C GLN A 161 -7.50 -1.69 -39.59
N ARG A 162 -7.34 -1.66 -38.26
CA ARG A 162 -6.21 -2.24 -37.53
C ARG A 162 -6.14 -3.76 -37.66
N MET A 163 -7.28 -4.43 -37.67
CA MET A 163 -7.39 -5.88 -37.79
C MET A 163 -7.10 -6.39 -39.21
N LEU A 164 -7.19 -5.51 -40.21
CA LEU A 164 -6.93 -5.80 -41.62
C LEU A 164 -5.48 -5.57 -42.05
N ILE A 165 -4.61 -5.09 -41.14
CA ILE A 165 -3.20 -4.83 -41.45
C ILE A 165 -2.51 -6.14 -41.84
N PRO A 166 -1.76 -6.19 -42.97
CA PRO A 166 -0.97 -7.36 -43.34
C PRO A 166 0.00 -7.78 -42.24
N GLY A 167 0.02 -9.07 -41.89
CA GLY A 167 0.86 -9.58 -40.80
C GLY A 167 0.27 -9.34 -39.40
N ASN A 168 -1.02 -9.02 -39.28
CA ASN A 168 -1.69 -8.87 -37.99
C ASN A 168 -1.51 -10.15 -37.12
N THR A 169 -1.04 -9.96 -35.89
CA THR A 169 -0.73 -11.04 -34.96
C THR A 169 -1.97 -11.88 -34.61
N TRP A 170 -3.15 -11.28 -34.52
CA TRP A 170 -4.40 -11.98 -34.19
C TRP A 170 -4.81 -12.94 -35.29
N GLN A 171 -4.68 -12.53 -36.57
CA GLN A 171 -4.95 -13.43 -37.69
C GLN A 171 -3.97 -14.61 -37.71
N THR A 172 -2.69 -14.36 -37.42
CA THR A 172 -1.66 -15.39 -37.37
C THR A 172 -1.90 -16.38 -36.23
N VAL A 173 -2.20 -15.88 -35.02
CA VAL A 173 -2.52 -16.71 -33.84
C VAL A 173 -3.82 -17.49 -34.07
N TRP A 174 -4.82 -16.86 -34.69
CA TRP A 174 -6.07 -17.55 -35.03
C TRP A 174 -5.85 -18.73 -35.97
N LYS A 175 -4.96 -18.62 -36.95
CA LYS A 175 -4.64 -19.72 -37.88
C LYS A 175 -3.95 -20.89 -37.18
N THR A 176 -3.15 -20.63 -36.14
CA THR A 176 -2.43 -21.68 -35.40
C THR A 176 -3.24 -22.27 -34.24
N ALA A 177 -4.22 -21.54 -33.71
CA ALA A 177 -5.09 -21.96 -32.60
C ALA A 177 -5.92 -23.21 -32.96
N LYS A 178 -5.92 -24.21 -32.07
CA LYS A 178 -6.69 -25.45 -32.20
C LYS A 178 -7.97 -25.40 -31.33
N PRO A 179 -9.05 -26.12 -31.67
CA PRO A 179 -10.24 -26.19 -30.83
C PRO A 179 -9.97 -27.03 -29.57
N VAL A 180 -9.41 -26.42 -28.53
CA VAL A 180 -9.08 -27.08 -27.26
C VAL A 180 -9.73 -26.31 -26.12
N PRO A 181 -10.60 -26.92 -25.29
CA PRO A 181 -11.22 -26.23 -24.16
C PRO A 181 -10.18 -25.95 -23.05
N ALA A 182 -10.38 -24.87 -22.28
CA ALA A 182 -9.44 -24.41 -21.24
C ALA A 182 -8.90 -25.53 -20.32
N ARG A 183 -9.76 -26.48 -19.90
CA ARG A 183 -9.36 -27.61 -19.04
C ARG A 183 -8.31 -28.56 -19.64
N ARG A 184 -8.20 -28.62 -20.99
CA ARG A 184 -7.26 -29.48 -21.73
C ARG A 184 -6.07 -28.70 -22.29
N GLN A 185 -6.08 -27.37 -22.19
CA GLN A 185 -4.99 -26.54 -22.67
C GLN A 185 -3.77 -26.62 -21.74
N LYS A 186 -2.63 -26.21 -22.28
CA LYS A 186 -1.45 -25.96 -21.45
C LYS A 186 -1.77 -24.80 -20.49
N ARG A 187 -1.50 -25.01 -19.21
CA ARG A 187 -1.73 -24.01 -18.17
C ARG A 187 -0.90 -22.75 -18.44
N LEU A 188 -1.55 -21.59 -18.44
CA LEU A 188 -0.89 -20.29 -18.54
C LEU A 188 -0.08 -19.98 -17.27
N PHE A 189 -0.59 -20.39 -16.10
CA PHE A 189 0.07 -20.26 -14.81
C PHE A 189 0.38 -21.64 -14.23
N ASP A 190 1.66 -21.97 -14.08
CA ASP A 190 2.12 -23.20 -13.44
C ASP A 190 2.46 -22.90 -11.97
N ASP A 191 1.46 -23.05 -11.10
CA ASP A 191 1.54 -22.74 -9.67
C ASP A 191 2.71 -23.44 -8.96
N THR A 192 3.04 -24.66 -9.36
CA THR A 192 4.18 -25.41 -8.81
C THR A 192 5.51 -24.74 -9.17
N LYS A 193 5.71 -24.43 -10.46
CA LYS A 193 6.97 -23.81 -10.91
C LYS A 193 7.13 -22.40 -10.38
N GLU A 194 6.06 -21.61 -10.32
CA GLU A 194 6.12 -20.26 -9.77
C GLU A 194 6.36 -20.28 -8.25
N ALA A 195 5.83 -21.28 -7.53
CA ALA A 195 6.17 -21.49 -6.12
C ALA A 195 7.64 -21.89 -5.94
N GLU A 196 8.16 -22.83 -6.73
CA GLU A 196 9.56 -23.25 -6.71
C GLU A 196 10.51 -22.07 -6.99
N LYS A 197 10.20 -21.25 -8.01
CA LYS A 197 10.95 -20.02 -8.30
C LYS A 197 10.99 -19.08 -7.10
N ALA A 198 9.85 -18.85 -6.44
CA ALA A 198 9.78 -17.99 -5.27
C ALA A 198 10.54 -18.56 -4.06
N LEU A 199 10.48 -19.88 -3.82
CA LEU A 199 11.23 -20.53 -2.76
C LEU A 199 12.74 -20.51 -3.03
N HIS A 200 13.15 -20.83 -4.25
CA HIS A 200 14.55 -20.76 -4.66
C HIS A 200 15.08 -19.33 -4.58
N TYR A 201 14.25 -18.34 -4.92
CA TYR A 201 14.57 -16.92 -4.73
C TYR A 201 14.91 -16.60 -3.28
N PHE A 202 14.22 -17.18 -2.29
CA PHE A 202 14.52 -16.96 -0.86
C PHE A 202 15.72 -17.79 -0.38
N GLU A 203 15.82 -19.05 -0.81
CA GLU A 203 16.90 -19.97 -0.42
C GLU A 203 18.27 -19.48 -0.87
N THR A 204 18.34 -18.81 -2.02
CA THR A 204 19.60 -18.29 -2.59
C THR A 204 20.03 -16.94 -2.02
N ARG A 205 19.31 -16.37 -1.04
CA ARG A 205 19.64 -15.05 -0.47
C ARG A 205 20.71 -15.13 0.60
N THR A 206 21.60 -14.15 0.56
CA THR A 206 22.50 -13.88 1.69
C THR A 206 21.75 -13.18 2.82
N ILE A 207 22.28 -13.23 4.04
CA ILE A 207 21.72 -12.50 5.19
C ILE A 207 21.55 -11.01 4.87
N GLY A 208 22.52 -10.40 4.17
CA GLY A 208 22.44 -9.00 3.77
C GLY A 208 21.25 -8.72 2.84
N GLN A 209 20.98 -9.61 1.88
CA GLN A 209 19.82 -9.47 0.98
C GLN A 209 18.49 -9.73 1.72
N ILE A 210 18.46 -10.67 2.65
CA ILE A 210 17.26 -10.88 3.51
C ILE A 210 16.98 -9.61 4.31
N CYS A 211 18.00 -9.00 4.93
CA CYS A 211 17.85 -7.73 5.63
C CYS A 211 17.26 -6.65 4.71
N GLN A 212 17.74 -6.54 3.45
CA GLN A 212 17.21 -5.59 2.48
C GLN A 212 15.73 -5.82 2.16
N LEU A 213 15.31 -7.08 1.95
CA LEU A 213 13.90 -7.44 1.75
C LEU A 213 13.02 -7.07 2.95
N THR A 214 13.59 -7.06 4.15
CA THR A 214 12.86 -6.72 5.38
C THR A 214 12.85 -5.22 5.72
N LEU A 215 13.69 -4.39 5.11
CA LEU A 215 13.80 -2.96 5.49
C LEU A 215 12.48 -2.21 5.32
N ALA A 216 11.89 -2.25 4.13
CA ALA A 216 10.63 -1.57 3.85
C ALA A 216 9.49 -2.03 4.78
N PRO A 217 9.21 -3.34 4.96
CA PRO A 217 8.15 -3.77 5.86
C PRO A 217 8.45 -3.46 7.34
N LEU A 218 9.71 -3.50 7.78
CA LEU A 218 10.07 -3.10 9.15
C LEU A 218 9.82 -1.61 9.39
N PHE A 219 10.24 -0.74 8.46
CA PHE A 219 9.97 0.70 8.55
C PHE A 219 8.46 0.97 8.57
N ASN A 220 7.70 0.29 7.70
CA ASN A 220 6.25 0.40 7.68
C ASN A 220 5.63 -0.04 9.01
N ALA A 221 6.08 -1.16 9.59
CA ALA A 221 5.60 -1.63 10.89
C ALA A 221 5.90 -0.63 12.01
N THR A 222 7.09 -0.01 12.02
CA THR A 222 7.44 1.05 12.97
C THR A 222 6.53 2.26 12.82
N ILE A 223 6.28 2.71 11.58
CA ILE A 223 5.38 3.85 11.32
C ILE A 223 3.96 3.55 11.82
N LEU A 224 3.44 2.35 11.54
CA LEU A 224 2.12 1.93 12.02
C LEU A 224 2.06 1.92 13.55
N LYS A 225 3.09 1.40 14.21
CA LYS A 225 3.16 1.41 15.67
C LYS A 225 3.12 2.82 16.27
N ILE A 226 3.93 3.75 15.73
CA ILE A 226 3.93 5.16 16.19
C ILE A 226 2.56 5.81 15.93
N LYS A 227 1.91 5.47 14.80
CA LYS A 227 0.56 5.94 14.47
C LYS A 227 -0.48 5.46 15.48
N ASP A 228 -0.44 4.19 15.87
CA ASP A 228 -1.35 3.62 16.87
C ASP A 228 -1.15 4.28 18.25
N GLU A 229 0.09 4.53 18.65
CA GLU A 229 0.42 5.24 19.90
C GLU A 229 -0.08 6.69 19.91
N LEU A 230 0.04 7.42 18.79
CA LEU A 230 -0.47 8.80 18.66
C LEU A 230 -2.00 8.86 18.54
N GLN A 231 -2.64 7.81 18.02
CA GLN A 231 -4.10 7.68 18.03
C GLN A 231 -4.61 7.62 19.46
N ALA A 232 -3.95 6.84 20.33
CA ALA A 232 -4.31 6.76 21.74
C ALA A 232 -4.16 8.11 22.49
N SER A 233 -3.26 8.98 22.01
CA SER A 233 -3.00 10.30 22.58
C SER A 233 -3.87 11.45 22.02
N ASP A 234 -4.77 11.18 21.06
CA ASP A 234 -5.68 12.19 20.46
C ASP A 234 -4.97 13.40 19.81
N LEU A 235 -3.72 13.19 19.34
CA LEU A 235 -2.89 14.21 18.67
C LEU A 235 -2.67 13.93 17.17
N MET A 236 -3.22 12.85 16.64
CA MET A 236 -2.97 12.38 15.27
C MET A 236 -3.13 13.43 14.18
N GLU A 237 -4.17 14.27 14.28
CA GLU A 237 -4.47 15.27 13.25
C GLU A 237 -3.29 16.23 13.00
N GLN A 238 -2.49 16.51 14.04
CA GLN A 238 -1.34 17.40 13.97
C GLN A 238 -0.14 16.78 13.26
N PHE A 239 -0.05 15.44 13.23
CA PHE A 239 1.07 14.70 12.67
C PHE A 239 0.75 14.02 11.32
N ASN A 240 -0.52 14.04 10.88
CA ASN A 240 -0.97 13.37 9.66
C ASN A 240 -0.14 13.74 8.42
N GLU A 241 0.13 15.03 8.19
CA GLU A 241 0.95 15.45 7.04
C GLU A 241 2.38 14.87 7.10
N HIS A 242 2.95 14.77 8.30
CA HIS A 242 4.28 14.19 8.49
C HIS A 242 4.29 12.68 8.22
N PHE A 243 3.24 11.98 8.65
CA PHE A 243 3.05 10.56 8.35
C PHE A 243 2.88 10.31 6.85
N GLU A 244 2.00 11.06 6.17
CA GLU A 244 1.81 10.95 4.72
C GLU A 244 3.12 11.17 3.98
N ARG A 245 3.90 12.18 4.37
CA ARG A 245 5.24 12.45 3.79
C ARG A 245 6.21 11.28 3.98
N ILE A 246 6.30 10.72 5.18
CA ILE A 246 7.19 9.58 5.49
C ILE A 246 6.74 8.31 4.76
N VAL A 247 5.44 8.03 4.72
CA VAL A 247 4.89 6.87 4.00
C VAL A 247 5.15 7.01 2.50
N LEU A 248 4.94 8.19 1.91
CA LEU A 248 5.26 8.45 0.50
C LEU A 248 6.76 8.28 0.22
N ASN A 249 7.63 8.75 1.12
CA ASN A 249 9.08 8.55 1.00
C ASN A 249 9.45 7.07 1.08
N LEU A 250 8.85 6.32 2.01
CA LEU A 250 9.06 4.88 2.15
C LEU A 250 8.59 4.13 0.89
N CYS A 251 7.43 4.45 0.34
CA CYS A 251 6.92 3.84 -0.90
C CYS A 251 7.83 4.11 -2.11
N LYS A 252 8.45 5.30 -2.17
CA LYS A 252 9.44 5.61 -3.21
C LYS A 252 10.70 4.77 -3.01
N LEU A 253 11.24 4.74 -1.79
CA LEU A 253 12.45 3.98 -1.48
C LEU A 253 12.27 2.47 -1.61
N SER A 254 11.08 1.93 -1.34
CA SER A 254 10.80 0.50 -1.52
C SER A 254 10.83 0.07 -2.98
N ARG A 255 10.56 0.99 -3.91
CA ARG A 255 10.57 0.77 -5.36
C ARG A 255 11.87 1.18 -6.03
N GLU A 256 12.73 1.92 -5.34
CA GLU A 256 14.07 2.20 -5.86
C GLU A 256 14.79 0.85 -6.00
N THR A 257 15.11 0.49 -7.24
CA THR A 257 15.80 -0.74 -7.56
C THR A 257 17.10 -0.81 -6.77
N TRP A 258 17.10 -1.68 -5.76
CA TRP A 258 18.32 -2.35 -5.33
C TRP A 258 18.87 -2.92 -6.61
N THR A 259 19.96 -2.40 -7.16
CA THR A 259 20.51 -2.96 -8.40
C THR A 259 20.92 -4.40 -8.13
N ILE A 260 20.00 -5.33 -8.40
CA ILE A 260 20.09 -6.77 -8.15
C ILE A 260 21.24 -7.40 -8.98
N SER A 261 21.83 -6.66 -9.93
CA SER A 261 22.95 -7.16 -10.75
C SER A 261 24.32 -7.11 -10.08
N SER A 262 24.45 -6.54 -8.88
CA SER A 262 25.75 -6.48 -8.20
C SER A 262 25.71 -7.20 -6.86
N SER A 263 26.54 -8.23 -6.74
CA SER A 263 26.92 -8.96 -5.52
C SER A 263 27.61 -8.10 -4.46
N LEU A 264 27.26 -6.83 -4.35
CA LEU A 264 27.93 -5.81 -3.55
C LEU A 264 26.97 -5.20 -2.51
N PRO A 265 27.51 -4.63 -1.40
CA PRO A 265 26.72 -3.90 -0.42
C PRO A 265 25.93 -2.74 -1.07
N LEU A 266 24.89 -2.26 -0.39
CA LEU A 266 24.05 -1.14 -0.84
C LEU A 266 24.86 -0.07 -1.58
N PRO A 267 24.41 0.40 -2.75
CA PRO A 267 24.94 1.62 -3.33
C PRO A 267 24.90 2.71 -2.26
N VAL A 268 26.06 3.33 -1.97
CA VAL A 268 26.22 4.37 -0.93
C VAL A 268 25.10 5.45 -0.99
N PRO A 269 24.59 5.87 -2.16
CA PRO A 269 23.45 6.78 -2.24
C PRO A 269 22.14 6.24 -1.64
N SER A 270 21.84 4.95 -1.83
CA SER A 270 20.62 4.32 -1.30
C SER A 270 20.68 4.22 0.22
N ARG A 271 21.83 3.82 0.78
CA ARG A 271 22.04 3.74 2.23
C ARG A 271 21.76 5.08 2.93
N LYS A 272 22.28 6.19 2.41
CA LYS A 272 22.06 7.53 2.99
C LYS A 272 20.58 7.93 2.99
N LYS A 273 19.81 7.53 1.98
CA LYS A 273 18.36 7.80 1.94
C LYS A 273 17.61 7.03 3.01
N TRP A 274 17.94 5.75 3.22
CA TRP A 274 17.37 4.95 4.30
C TRP A 274 17.76 5.47 5.70
N GLU A 275 19.01 5.88 5.88
CA GLU A 275 19.48 6.53 7.12
C GLU A 275 18.73 7.85 7.38
N ALA A 276 18.49 8.66 6.34
CA ALA A 276 17.68 9.87 6.46
C ALA A 276 16.23 9.56 6.85
N LEU A 277 15.60 8.56 6.22
CA LEU A 277 14.24 8.14 6.58
C LEU A 277 14.18 7.62 8.03
N LEU A 278 15.19 6.87 8.47
CA LEU A 278 15.28 6.41 9.86
C LEU A 278 15.35 7.59 10.83
N GLN A 279 16.11 8.63 10.50
CA GLN A 279 16.18 9.84 11.33
C GLN A 279 14.84 10.57 11.36
N GLU A 280 14.10 10.63 10.25
CA GLU A 280 12.75 11.22 10.24
C GLU A 280 11.78 10.44 11.15
N ILE A 281 11.81 9.10 11.09
CA ILE A 281 10.98 8.24 11.96
C ILE A 281 11.38 8.39 13.43
N ALA A 282 12.68 8.40 13.74
CA ALA A 282 13.18 8.60 15.10
C ALA A 282 12.80 9.98 15.66
N ASN A 283 12.82 11.02 14.83
CA ASN A 283 12.36 12.35 15.23
C ASN A 283 10.85 12.37 15.51
N LEU A 284 10.04 11.66 14.72
CA LEU A 284 8.61 11.48 14.99
C LEU A 284 8.37 10.77 16.32
N GLU A 285 9.07 9.65 16.56
CA GLU A 285 8.99 8.91 17.82
C GLU A 285 9.36 9.81 19.00
N HIS A 286 10.42 10.60 18.87
CA HIS A 286 10.82 11.56 19.90
C HIS A 286 9.75 12.61 20.19
N MET A 287 9.14 13.18 19.14
CA MET A 287 8.03 14.13 19.31
C MET A 287 6.82 13.48 20.00
N ASN A 288 6.51 12.22 19.68
CA ASN A 288 5.45 11.47 20.36
C ASN A 288 5.75 11.30 21.86
N ILE A 289 6.97 10.86 22.20
CA ILE A 289 7.39 10.69 23.60
C ILE A 289 7.35 12.03 24.35
N GLN A 290 7.80 13.12 23.72
CA GLN A 290 7.71 14.46 24.30
C GLN A 290 6.26 14.88 24.53
N ALA A 291 5.37 14.66 23.56
CA ALA A 291 3.95 14.96 23.67
C ALA A 291 3.30 14.22 24.84
N MET A 292 3.56 12.91 24.95
CA MET A 292 3.06 12.08 26.06
C MET A 292 3.62 12.52 27.42
N SER A 293 4.91 12.88 27.48
CA SER A 293 5.50 13.46 28.68
C SER A 293 4.82 14.78 29.06
N LEU A 294 4.53 15.66 28.10
CA LEU A 294 3.81 16.92 28.36
C LEU A 294 2.39 16.64 28.86
N ILE A 295 1.69 15.68 28.26
CA ILE A 295 0.33 15.33 28.69
C ILE A 295 0.34 14.85 30.14
N ARG A 296 1.23 13.91 30.47
CA ARG A 296 1.35 13.37 31.84
C ARG A 296 1.73 14.45 32.85
N LYS A 297 2.67 15.35 32.49
CA LYS A 297 3.16 16.41 33.40
C LYS A 297 2.13 17.50 33.61
N LEU A 298 1.53 18.03 32.55
CA LEU A 298 0.67 19.22 32.59
C LEU A 298 -0.78 18.90 32.93
N PHE A 299 -1.31 17.76 32.49
CA PHE A 299 -2.72 17.41 32.69
C PHE A 299 -2.93 16.27 33.69
N GLY A 300 -1.86 15.66 34.21
CA GLY A 300 -1.96 14.58 35.21
C GLY A 300 -2.67 13.31 34.72
N LYS A 301 -2.98 13.22 33.42
CA LYS A 301 -3.60 12.04 32.82
C LYS A 301 -2.53 10.95 32.70
N SER A 302 -2.60 9.94 33.57
CA SER A 302 -1.65 8.83 33.63
C SER A 302 -1.97 7.71 32.65
N ASP A 303 -3.25 7.56 32.31
CA ASP A 303 -3.76 6.42 31.56
C ASP A 303 -3.58 6.68 30.06
N GLU A 304 -2.74 5.86 29.43
CA GLU A 304 -2.33 5.97 28.03
C GLU A 304 -3.45 5.54 27.05
N SER A 305 -4.53 4.95 27.54
CA SER A 305 -5.66 4.49 26.72
C SER A 305 -6.79 5.53 26.67
N ASN A 306 -6.95 6.18 25.51
CA ASN A 306 -8.02 7.13 25.16
C ASN A 306 -8.04 8.42 25.97
N LEU A 307 -7.00 9.24 25.77
CA LEU A 307 -6.97 10.61 26.25
C LEU A 307 -7.93 11.47 25.41
N ASN A 308 -9.02 11.96 25.98
CA ASN A 308 -9.83 12.99 25.32
C ASN A 308 -9.27 14.37 25.67
N LEU A 309 -8.55 15.01 24.75
CA LEU A 309 -7.95 16.32 24.94
C LEU A 309 -8.86 17.40 24.34
N GLU A 310 -9.07 18.49 25.07
CA GLU A 310 -9.75 19.66 24.50
C GLU A 310 -8.87 20.33 23.44
N ASN A 311 -9.47 21.00 22.45
CA ASN A 311 -8.72 21.70 21.39
C ASN A 311 -7.69 22.69 21.94
N SER A 312 -8.02 23.39 23.02
CA SER A 312 -7.09 24.28 23.74
C SER A 312 -5.87 23.53 24.27
N GLN A 313 -6.05 22.35 24.86
CA GLN A 313 -4.96 21.50 25.36
C GLN A 313 -4.09 21.00 24.21
N LYS A 314 -4.71 20.60 23.11
CA LYS A 314 -4.02 20.18 21.88
C LYS A 314 -3.14 21.31 21.33
N GLU A 315 -3.64 22.55 21.27
CA GLU A 315 -2.89 23.74 20.82
C GLU A 315 -1.70 24.05 21.74
N ILE A 316 -1.89 23.97 23.06
CA ILE A 316 -0.81 24.17 24.05
C ILE A 316 0.31 23.14 23.83
N ILE A 317 -0.02 21.85 23.72
CA ILE A 317 0.97 20.79 23.48
C ILE A 317 1.70 21.03 22.16
N THR A 318 0.97 21.33 21.08
CA THR A 318 1.56 21.61 19.76
C THR A 318 2.55 22.78 19.82
N SER A 319 2.18 23.84 20.53
CA SER A 319 2.97 25.05 20.63
C SER A 319 4.26 24.78 21.42
N LEU A 320 4.15 24.04 22.54
CA LEU A 320 5.31 23.63 23.34
C LEU A 320 6.25 22.71 22.56
N LEU A 321 5.73 21.76 21.78
CA LEU A 321 6.54 20.89 20.91
C LEU A 321 7.29 21.68 19.83
N LYS A 322 6.72 22.79 19.35
CA LYS A 322 7.36 23.73 18.41
C LYS A 322 8.30 24.72 19.10
N GLY A 323 8.41 24.69 20.43
CA GLY A 323 9.20 25.63 21.21
C GLY A 323 8.63 27.05 21.24
N LEU A 324 7.33 27.21 20.99
CA LEU A 324 6.63 28.50 21.03
C LEU A 324 6.16 28.83 22.45
N GLU A 325 5.99 30.13 22.72
CA GLU A 325 5.43 30.62 23.98
C GLU A 325 3.92 30.41 23.99
N VAL A 326 3.40 30.02 25.16
CA VAL A 326 1.99 29.77 25.39
C VAL A 326 1.54 30.65 26.54
N GLU A 327 0.61 31.57 26.25
CA GLU A 327 -0.01 32.39 27.29
C GLU A 327 -1.07 31.57 28.03
N LEU A 328 -0.94 31.50 29.36
CA LEU A 328 -1.92 30.84 30.22
C LEU A 328 -2.91 31.90 30.74
N ASN A 329 -4.16 31.78 30.30
CA ASN A 329 -5.25 32.60 30.82
C ASN A 329 -5.41 32.37 32.33
N GLU A 330 -5.81 33.41 33.07
CA GLU A 330 -6.08 33.35 34.52
C GLU A 330 -4.84 33.13 35.42
N ALA A 331 -3.64 33.29 34.86
CA ALA A 331 -2.36 33.31 35.58
C ALA A 331 -2.22 32.18 36.61
N GLY A 332 -2.24 32.50 37.92
CA GLY A 332 -2.03 31.52 39.00
C GLY A 332 -3.23 30.62 39.32
N GLN A 333 -4.42 30.90 38.76
CA GLN A 333 -5.62 30.09 38.99
C GLN A 333 -5.79 28.98 37.95
N ASN A 334 -5.06 29.06 36.83
CA ASN A 334 -5.08 28.04 35.79
C ASN A 334 -4.55 26.70 36.33
N SER A 335 -5.25 25.60 36.05
CA SER A 335 -4.87 24.25 36.48
C SER A 335 -3.45 23.86 36.02
N ILE A 336 -3.05 24.29 34.83
CA ILE A 336 -1.70 24.07 34.29
C ILE A 336 -0.66 24.86 35.10
N SER A 337 -0.95 26.13 35.41
CA SER A 337 -0.05 26.98 36.21
C SER A 337 0.15 26.41 37.61
N VAL A 338 -0.93 25.95 38.27
CA VAL A 338 -0.86 25.28 39.58
C VAL A 338 0.02 24.04 39.48
N ARG A 339 -0.19 23.20 38.45
CA ARG A 339 0.60 21.99 38.24
C ARG A 339 2.09 22.28 37.99
N ILE A 340 2.41 23.35 37.26
CA ILE A 340 3.78 23.79 37.05
C ILE A 340 4.42 24.24 38.36
N LEU A 341 3.70 25.01 39.19
CA LEU A 341 4.17 25.44 40.51
C LEU A 341 4.44 24.25 41.44
N ASP A 342 3.57 23.24 41.44
CA ASP A 342 3.78 22.00 42.19
C ASP A 342 5.08 21.29 41.76
N MET A 343 5.32 21.15 40.44
CA MET A 343 6.56 20.57 39.92
C MET A 343 7.80 21.39 40.31
N PHE A 344 7.71 22.71 40.37
CA PHE A 344 8.81 23.57 40.86
C PHE A 344 9.09 23.35 42.35
N ASN A 345 8.04 23.21 43.16
CA ASN A 345 8.18 22.95 44.59
C ASN A 345 8.78 21.56 44.86
N GLU A 346 8.33 20.53 44.14
CA GLU A 346 8.91 19.18 44.18
C GLU A 346 10.42 19.20 43.80
N ALA A 347 10.78 19.95 42.75
CA ALA A 347 12.17 20.10 42.33
C ALA A 347 13.03 20.90 43.33
N LYS A 348 12.43 21.84 44.07
CA LYS A 348 13.11 22.60 45.13
C LYS A 348 13.38 21.71 46.34
N LEU A 349 12.39 20.91 46.76
CA LEU A 349 12.51 19.98 47.87
C LEU A 349 13.56 18.90 47.59
N SER A 350 13.59 18.33 46.39
CA SER A 350 14.60 17.33 46.01
C SER A 350 16.03 17.86 45.93
N LYS A 351 16.23 19.16 45.69
CA LYS A 351 17.55 19.81 45.76
C LYS A 351 17.97 20.20 47.19
N SER A 352 17.04 20.19 48.13
CA SER A 352 17.20 20.66 49.51
C SER A 352 17.43 19.51 50.50
N GLU A 353 18.06 18.40 50.09
CA GLU A 353 18.28 17.19 50.91
C GLU A 353 19.04 17.38 52.24
N PHE A 354 19.39 18.61 52.62
CA PHE A 354 19.70 18.95 54.01
C PHE A 354 18.91 20.17 54.49
N GLY A 355 17.77 19.93 55.14
CA GLY A 355 17.27 20.86 56.16
C GLY A 355 15.78 21.12 56.17
N ILE A 356 15.14 20.54 57.20
CA ILE A 356 13.94 20.99 57.91
C ILE A 356 12.61 20.52 57.33
N GLU A 357 12.03 19.55 58.05
CA GLU A 357 10.60 19.27 58.12
C GLU A 357 9.84 20.53 58.58
N GLU A 358 9.45 21.39 57.65
CA GLU A 358 8.34 22.29 57.88
C GLU A 358 7.10 21.67 57.25
N THR A 359 6.20 21.19 58.11
CA THR A 359 4.80 20.92 57.77
C THR A 359 4.14 22.24 57.36
N ALA A 360 4.40 22.68 56.13
CA ALA A 360 3.73 23.81 55.53
C ALA A 360 2.36 23.34 55.02
N THR A 361 1.31 23.85 55.64
CA THR A 361 -0.05 23.82 55.12
C THR A 361 -0.06 24.21 53.64
N LYS A 362 -0.85 23.49 52.83
CA LYS A 362 -1.08 23.71 51.38
C LYS A 362 -1.75 25.06 51.08
N GLU A 363 -1.24 26.16 51.60
CA GLU A 363 -1.56 27.49 51.09
C GLU A 363 -0.59 27.77 49.94
N GLN A 364 -1.15 28.18 48.80
CA GLN A 364 -0.41 28.53 47.59
C GLN A 364 0.66 29.58 47.93
N GLN A 365 1.88 29.14 48.23
CA GLN A 365 2.98 30.07 48.44
C GLN A 365 3.22 30.78 47.11
N PRO A 366 3.04 32.11 47.01
CA PRO A 366 3.34 32.83 45.79
C PRO A 366 4.82 32.61 45.46
N LEU A 367 5.13 32.62 44.16
CA LEU A 367 6.51 32.65 43.71
C LEU A 367 7.26 33.76 44.49
N PRO A 368 8.49 33.52 44.93
CA PRO A 368 9.26 34.53 45.66
C PRO A 368 9.32 35.81 44.84
N GLU A 369 9.41 36.96 45.53
CA GLU A 369 9.48 38.24 44.84
C GLU A 369 10.55 38.19 43.73
N PRO A 370 10.23 38.66 42.52
CA PRO A 370 11.13 38.59 41.39
C PRO A 370 12.40 39.39 41.70
N PHE A 371 13.45 38.69 42.11
CA PHE A 371 14.75 39.29 42.46
C PHE A 371 15.46 39.90 41.24
N ARG A 372 15.06 39.51 40.03
CA ARG A 372 15.72 39.87 38.78
C ARG A 372 14.71 39.86 37.63
N LYS A 373 14.80 40.86 36.75
CA LYS A 373 14.09 40.85 35.47
C LYS A 373 15.01 40.26 34.41
N GLU A 374 14.63 39.12 33.86
CA GLU A 374 15.32 38.51 32.73
C GLU A 374 14.45 38.67 31.50
N PHE A 375 14.98 39.35 30.49
CA PHE A 375 14.35 39.46 29.19
C PHE A 375 15.01 38.46 28.26
N ILE A 376 14.19 37.65 27.59
CA ILE A 376 14.64 36.74 26.55
C ILE A 376 14.17 37.35 25.23
N ILE A 377 15.11 37.94 24.48
CA ILE A 377 14.81 38.43 23.13
C ILE A 377 15.00 37.25 22.20
N ARG A 378 13.89 36.71 21.69
CA ARG A 378 13.88 35.63 20.70
C ARG A 378 13.60 36.18 19.32
N LEU A 379 14.50 35.92 18.38
CA LEU A 379 14.22 36.15 16.96
C LEU A 379 13.38 34.97 16.47
N SER A 380 12.11 35.23 16.18
CA SER A 380 11.22 34.29 15.50
C SER A 380 11.10 34.70 14.04
N GLY A 381 11.38 33.77 13.12
CA GLY A 381 11.36 34.02 11.69
C GLY A 381 11.47 32.73 10.89
N LYS A 382 10.90 32.72 9.68
CA LYS A 382 11.09 31.63 8.72
C LYS A 382 12.52 31.73 8.20
N THR A 383 13.37 30.75 8.51
CA THR A 383 14.69 30.66 7.88
C THR A 383 14.54 30.03 6.50
N VAL A 384 15.38 30.46 5.55
CA VAL A 384 15.26 30.07 4.13
C VAL A 384 15.39 28.56 3.95
N ASP A 385 16.24 27.90 4.76
CA ASP A 385 16.64 26.51 4.50
C ASP A 385 16.28 25.49 5.60
N LYS A 386 15.79 25.90 6.78
CA LYS A 386 15.59 24.97 7.94
C LYS A 386 14.32 25.19 8.77
N GLY A 387 13.27 25.83 8.24
CA GLY A 387 12.01 26.02 8.97
C GLY A 387 12.09 27.13 10.05
N PRO A 388 11.30 27.07 11.15
CA PRO A 388 11.40 28.06 12.21
C PRO A 388 12.81 27.96 12.79
N GLY A 389 13.63 28.98 12.53
CA GLY A 389 15.01 29.00 13.02
C GLY A 389 15.02 28.71 14.51
N GLY A 390 15.83 27.74 14.94
CA GLY A 390 15.96 27.40 16.35
C GLY A 390 16.24 28.66 17.19
N PRO A 391 15.85 28.68 18.48
CA PRO A 391 15.79 29.90 19.26
C PRO A 391 17.17 30.56 19.37
N GLN A 392 17.37 31.65 18.64
CA GLN A 392 18.34 32.66 19.02
C GLN A 392 17.76 33.37 20.22
N PHE A 393 18.42 33.27 21.36
CA PHE A 393 18.01 34.05 22.52
C PHE A 393 19.15 34.94 23.00
N LEU A 394 18.86 36.23 23.05
CA LEU A 394 19.65 37.18 23.80
C LEU A 394 18.99 37.32 25.16
N ARG A 395 19.69 36.88 26.21
CA ARG A 395 19.28 37.06 27.59
C ARG A 395 19.81 38.40 28.08
N ALA A 396 18.92 39.35 28.33
CA ALA A 396 19.25 40.59 29.03
C ALA A 396 18.83 40.43 30.50
N ILE A 397 19.83 40.42 31.38
CA ILE A 397 19.65 40.39 32.82
C ILE A 397 19.69 41.83 33.32
N LEU A 398 18.55 42.32 33.81
CA LEU A 398 18.43 43.64 34.43
C LEU A 398 18.36 43.50 35.95
N ASP A 399 19.42 43.97 36.59
CA ASP A 399 19.60 44.10 38.05
C ASP A 399 20.17 45.53 38.31
N LYS A 400 21.04 45.74 39.31
CA LYS A 400 21.81 47.00 39.48
C LYS A 400 22.66 47.37 38.26
N HIS A 401 22.97 46.42 37.39
CA HIS A 401 23.74 46.56 36.16
C HIS A 401 23.07 45.76 35.03
N LEU A 402 23.13 46.24 33.79
CA LEU A 402 22.65 45.51 32.61
C LEU A 402 23.71 44.49 32.18
N ARG A 403 23.37 43.20 32.20
CA ARG A 403 24.21 42.12 31.67
C ARG A 403 23.55 41.47 30.46
N LEU A 404 24.27 41.42 29.34
CA LEU A 404 23.82 40.78 28.10
C LEU A 404 24.56 39.44 27.93
N CYS A 405 23.81 38.34 27.80
CA CYS A 405 24.33 37.02 27.49
C CYS A 405 23.62 36.51 26.23
N GLY A 406 24.36 36.28 25.14
CA GLY A 406 23.82 35.73 23.89
C GLY A 406 24.13 34.26 23.74
N ALA A 407 23.15 33.46 23.32
CA ALA A 407 23.38 32.16 22.68
C ALA A 407 23.11 32.32 21.19
N PHE A 408 24.17 32.18 20.39
CA PHE A 408 24.10 32.30 18.94
C PHE A 408 23.97 30.91 18.32
N THR A 409 23.01 30.76 17.42
CA THR A 409 22.84 29.55 16.60
C THR A 409 23.85 29.52 15.46
N GLU A 410 24.20 28.33 14.98
CA GLU A 410 25.04 28.12 13.80
C GLU A 410 24.35 28.50 12.47
N ASN A 411 23.07 28.88 12.51
CA ASN A 411 22.34 29.31 11.31
C ASN A 411 22.73 30.75 10.96
N THR A 412 23.56 30.92 9.93
CA THR A 412 24.16 32.20 9.51
C THR A 412 23.35 32.94 8.44
N THR A 413 22.24 32.39 7.95
CA THR A 413 21.43 32.94 6.87
C THR A 413 20.07 33.43 7.37
N PHE A 414 19.91 34.75 7.43
CA PHE A 414 18.63 35.45 7.64
C PHE A 414 18.39 36.39 6.45
N LEU A 415 17.14 36.50 6.01
CA LEU A 415 16.68 37.52 5.06
C LEU A 415 16.04 38.69 5.81
#